data_AF-A0A8S3SJR5-F1
#
_entry.id   AF-A0A8S3SJR5-F1
#
_cell.length_a   1.000
_cell.length_b   1.000
_cell.length_c   1.000
_cell.angle_alpha   90.00
_cell.angle_beta   90.00
_cell.angle_gamma   90.00
#
_symmetry.space_group_name_H-M   'P 1'
#
loop_
_entity.id
_entity.type
_entity.pdbx_description
1 polymer ?
#
loop_
_entity_poly.entity_id
_entity_poly.type
_entity_poly.pdbx_seq_one_letter_code
_entity_poly.pdbx_strand_id
1 'polypeptide(L)'
;MATRLTQEEENYVRMSLLLTGISPRATRALFDQEFAPSCLNATITKEYNKLRDLQKKRVINQSQWNLLFPRRPDVPDSKTFDVTLMITLLRNLTNLSSPCGGYDQLPSDNETSPTSDLARIKYYRNIMAHLDEGKIDNSTFNTTFTTAWDIITNAIGRLGGQTMKDECYNLKVKILDQTNQEIMMDIKRSKDEMSELKKSVKSLNNSMKSLKRTKKAMKVEVKRLKTSNEDMTVEVKRLKKANTDTVPWNIRAQIKEILEEWKDNEKMYSRCVPEVDKASLKFKWERSSIFIRVGCT
;
A
#
# COMPACT_ATOMS: atom_id res chain seq x y z
N MET A 1 -14.55 31.62 19.83
CA MET A 1 -15.83 31.04 20.30
C MET A 1 -15.76 29.56 20.00
N ALA A 2 -15.82 28.70 21.02
CA ALA A 2 -15.87 27.26 20.80
C ALA A 2 -17.23 26.91 20.18
N THR A 3 -17.22 26.27 19.01
CA THR A 3 -18.44 25.87 18.31
C THR A 3 -19.04 24.67 19.02
N ARG A 4 -20.25 24.82 19.55
CA ARG A 4 -21.02 23.70 20.14
C ARG A 4 -21.27 22.66 19.06
N LEU A 5 -20.94 21.41 19.35
CA LEU A 5 -21.20 20.29 18.44
C LEU A 5 -22.71 20.13 18.17
N THR A 6 -23.02 19.56 17.01
CA THR A 6 -24.35 19.10 16.66
C THR A 6 -24.72 17.84 17.46
N GLN A 7 -26.02 17.58 17.61
CA GLN A 7 -26.52 16.36 18.25
C GLN A 7 -25.96 15.08 17.61
N GLU A 8 -25.76 15.10 16.29
CA GLU A 8 -25.18 13.99 15.55
C GLU A 8 -23.73 13.70 15.96
N GLU A 9 -22.90 14.74 16.05
CA GLU A 9 -21.51 14.59 16.46
C GLU A 9 -21.42 14.09 17.90
N GLU A 10 -22.29 14.56 18.80
CA GLU A 10 -22.36 13.99 20.15
C GLU A 10 -22.76 12.52 20.14
N ASN A 11 -23.76 12.13 19.34
CA ASN A 11 -24.20 10.74 19.22
C ASN A 11 -23.09 9.85 18.64
N TYR A 12 -22.36 10.32 17.63
CA TYR A 12 -21.19 9.64 17.09
C TYR A 12 -20.13 9.41 18.17
N VAL A 13 -19.79 10.45 18.96
CA VAL A 13 -18.81 10.35 20.05
C VAL A 13 -19.28 9.32 21.10
N ARG A 14 -20.55 9.38 21.54
CA ARG A 14 -21.12 8.42 22.49
C ARG A 14 -21.04 6.99 21.94
N MET A 15 -21.42 6.77 20.69
CA MET A 15 -21.36 5.47 20.05
C MET A 15 -19.93 4.92 19.95
N SER A 16 -18.99 5.79 19.59
CA SER A 16 -17.58 5.46 19.49
C SER A 16 -17.05 5.01 20.85
N LEU A 17 -17.28 5.80 21.91
CA LEU A 17 -16.89 5.47 23.29
C LEU A 17 -17.54 4.16 23.79
N LEU A 18 -18.81 3.93 23.46
CA LEU A 18 -19.51 2.69 23.79
C LEU A 18 -18.79 1.48 23.17
N LEU A 19 -18.52 1.55 21.86
CA LEU A 19 -17.98 0.45 21.06
C LEU A 19 -16.47 0.22 21.23
N THR A 20 -15.69 1.27 21.53
CA THR A 20 -14.24 1.16 21.72
C THR A 20 -13.83 1.06 23.19
N GLY A 21 -14.68 1.50 24.11
CA GLY A 21 -14.38 1.50 25.55
C GLY A 21 -15.10 0.41 26.35
N ILE A 22 -16.42 0.30 26.21
CA ILE A 22 -17.24 -0.61 27.03
C ILE A 22 -17.40 -1.97 26.37
N SER A 23 -17.79 -2.01 25.08
CA SER A 23 -18.01 -3.28 24.37
C SER A 23 -16.81 -4.23 24.40
N PRO A 24 -15.54 -3.80 24.25
CA PRO A 24 -14.41 -4.72 24.33
C PRO A 24 -14.24 -5.36 25.71
N ARG A 25 -14.60 -4.66 26.78
CA ARG A 25 -14.59 -5.23 28.14
C ARG A 25 -15.69 -6.27 28.31
N ALA A 26 -16.89 -6.01 27.80
CA ALA A 26 -17.99 -6.97 27.82
C ALA A 26 -17.69 -8.22 26.96
N THR A 27 -17.14 -8.04 25.75
CA THR A 27 -16.67 -9.17 24.93
C THR A 27 -15.59 -9.97 25.64
N ARG A 28 -14.66 -9.29 26.34
CA ARG A 28 -13.61 -9.97 27.10
C ARG A 28 -14.14 -10.74 28.29
N ALA A 29 -15.20 -10.28 28.96
CA ALA A 29 -15.80 -11.01 30.06
C ALA A 29 -16.25 -12.41 29.62
N LEU A 30 -16.95 -12.52 28.49
CA LEU A 30 -17.29 -13.83 27.89
C LEU A 30 -16.04 -14.59 27.41
N PHE A 31 -15.09 -13.90 26.78
CA PHE A 31 -13.86 -14.53 26.31
C PHE A 31 -13.07 -15.20 27.44
N ASP A 32 -12.90 -14.52 28.57
CA ASP A 32 -12.14 -15.00 29.71
C ASP A 32 -12.89 -16.14 30.46
N GLN A 33 -14.21 -16.25 30.30
CA GLN A 33 -14.98 -17.42 30.79
C GLN A 33 -14.65 -18.68 29.97
N GLU A 34 -14.55 -18.56 28.65
CA GLU A 34 -14.20 -19.68 27.75
C GLU A 34 -12.69 -19.98 27.75
N PHE A 35 -11.87 -18.95 27.92
CA PHE A 35 -10.41 -18.99 27.90
C PHE A 35 -9.85 -18.30 29.13
N ALA A 36 -9.89 -18.97 30.28
CA ALA A 36 -9.33 -18.45 31.53
C ALA A 36 -7.92 -17.86 31.31
N PRO A 37 -7.64 -16.61 31.74
CA PRO A 37 -6.38 -15.93 31.45
C PRO A 37 -5.13 -16.71 31.89
N SER A 38 -5.22 -17.44 33.02
CA SER A 38 -4.15 -18.32 33.53
C SER A 38 -3.82 -19.49 32.58
N CYS A 39 -4.80 -19.95 31.80
CA CYS A 39 -4.67 -21.07 30.87
C CYS A 39 -4.58 -20.63 29.41
N LEU A 40 -4.74 -19.34 29.11
CA LEU A 40 -4.83 -18.81 27.76
C LEU A 40 -3.62 -19.21 26.89
N ASN A 41 -2.40 -19.06 27.41
CA ASN A 41 -1.18 -19.44 26.69
C ASN A 41 -1.14 -20.95 26.37
N ALA A 42 -1.57 -21.80 27.30
CA ALA A 42 -1.61 -23.24 27.09
C ALA A 42 -2.66 -23.61 26.02
N THR A 43 -3.84 -23.00 26.06
CA THR A 43 -4.90 -23.21 25.05
C THR A 43 -4.46 -22.75 23.67
N ILE A 44 -3.88 -21.56 23.55
CA ILE A 44 -3.34 -21.04 22.27
C ILE A 44 -2.25 -21.97 21.72
N THR A 45 -1.36 -22.46 22.58
CA THR A 45 -0.29 -23.38 22.17
C THR A 45 -0.86 -24.71 21.70
N LYS A 46 -1.85 -25.27 22.40
CA LYS A 46 -2.54 -26.51 22.01
C LYS A 46 -3.21 -26.39 20.65
N GLU A 47 -3.83 -25.24 20.37
CA GLU A 47 -4.56 -24.98 19.12
C GLU A 47 -3.69 -24.38 18.00
N TYR A 48 -2.36 -24.45 18.12
CA TYR A 48 -1.41 -23.84 17.18
C TYR A 48 -1.71 -24.15 15.70
N ASN A 49 -2.00 -25.41 15.37
CA ASN A 49 -2.25 -25.82 13.99
C ASN A 49 -3.51 -25.17 13.42
N LYS A 50 -4.61 -25.12 14.18
CA LYS A 50 -5.84 -24.44 13.76
C LYS A 50 -5.60 -22.94 13.55
N LEU A 51 -4.93 -22.31 14.51
CA LEU A 51 -4.56 -20.89 14.43
C LEU A 51 -3.68 -20.60 13.21
N ARG A 52 -2.69 -21.46 12.93
CA ARG A 52 -1.82 -21.34 11.77
C ARG A 52 -2.58 -21.45 10.46
N ASP A 53 -3.60 -22.31 10.39
CA ASP A 53 -4.45 -22.38 9.20
C ASP A 53 -5.34 -21.15 9.05
N LEU A 54 -5.86 -20.58 10.14
CA LEU A 54 -6.56 -19.28 10.11
C LEU A 54 -5.64 -18.14 9.64
N GLN A 55 -4.37 -18.15 10.03
CA GLN A 55 -3.37 -17.20 9.55
C GLN A 55 -3.12 -17.33 8.04
N LYS A 56 -2.94 -18.55 7.54
CA LYS A 56 -2.77 -18.83 6.10
C LYS A 56 -3.99 -18.37 5.30
N LYS A 57 -5.20 -18.61 5.82
CA LYS A 57 -6.48 -18.16 5.25
C LYS A 57 -6.74 -16.66 5.40
N ARG A 58 -5.82 -15.90 6.02
CA ARG A 58 -5.93 -14.45 6.28
C ARG A 58 -7.11 -14.06 7.17
N VAL A 59 -7.65 -15.00 7.93
CA VAL A 59 -8.66 -14.71 8.97
C VAL A 59 -7.98 -14.02 10.16
N ILE A 60 -6.78 -14.47 10.53
CA ILE A 60 -5.91 -13.81 11.50
C ILE A 60 -4.79 -13.10 10.75
N ASN A 61 -4.66 -11.78 10.93
CA ASN A 61 -3.61 -11.01 10.30
C ASN A 61 -2.27 -11.09 11.09
N GLN A 62 -1.18 -10.57 10.53
CA GLN A 62 0.13 -10.66 11.18
C GLN A 62 0.21 -9.94 12.53
N SER A 63 -0.48 -8.81 12.69
CA SER A 63 -0.51 -8.08 13.97
C SER A 63 -1.20 -8.90 15.04
N GLN A 64 -2.36 -9.48 14.72
CA GLN A 64 -3.09 -10.37 15.63
C GLN A 64 -2.30 -11.64 15.93
N TRP A 65 -1.60 -12.21 14.95
CA TRP A 65 -0.70 -13.35 15.15
C TRP A 65 0.39 -13.06 16.19
N ASN A 66 0.98 -11.87 16.12
CA ASN A 66 2.02 -11.45 17.07
C ASN A 66 1.48 -11.26 18.50
N LEU A 67 0.18 -11.01 18.67
CA LEU A 67 -0.47 -10.98 19.99
C LEU A 67 -0.69 -12.39 20.55
N LEU A 68 -0.98 -13.37 19.68
CA LEU A 68 -1.16 -14.78 20.08
C LEU A 68 0.17 -15.48 20.37
N PHE A 69 1.22 -15.14 19.60
CA PHE A 69 2.57 -15.70 19.72
C PHE A 69 3.60 -14.56 19.86
N PRO A 70 3.61 -13.86 21.00
CA PRO A 70 4.55 -12.78 21.24
C PRO A 70 5.99 -13.30 21.38
N ARG A 71 6.95 -12.38 21.31
CA ARG A 71 8.36 -12.71 21.49
C ARG A 71 8.60 -13.03 22.97
N ARG A 72 9.22 -14.18 23.26
CA ARG A 72 9.61 -14.55 24.62
C ARG A 72 10.44 -13.43 25.28
N PRO A 73 10.22 -13.12 26.57
CA PRO A 73 9.49 -13.91 27.58
C PRO A 73 7.97 -13.66 27.65
N ASP A 74 7.43 -12.78 26.81
CA ASP A 74 6.03 -12.38 26.88
C ASP A 74 5.07 -13.55 26.58
N VAL A 75 3.87 -13.48 27.15
CA VAL A 75 2.77 -14.43 26.95
C VAL A 75 1.52 -13.69 26.45
N PRO A 76 0.62 -14.37 25.72
CA PRO A 76 -0.60 -13.74 25.25
C PRO A 76 -1.48 -13.29 26.42
N ASP A 77 -2.01 -12.06 26.32
CA ASP A 77 -2.92 -11.46 27.31
C ASP A 77 -4.20 -11.00 26.60
N SER A 78 -5.36 -11.51 27.03
CA SER A 78 -6.67 -11.17 26.46
C SER A 78 -6.98 -9.66 26.57
N LYS A 79 -6.34 -8.93 27.49
CA LYS A 79 -6.44 -7.46 27.58
C LYS A 79 -5.92 -6.74 26.34
N THR A 80 -4.97 -7.35 25.63
CA THR A 80 -4.39 -6.79 24.40
C THR A 80 -5.21 -7.11 23.14
N PHE A 81 -6.19 -8.00 23.24
CA PHE A 81 -6.96 -8.44 22.09
C PHE A 81 -8.08 -7.46 21.74
N ASP A 82 -8.22 -7.19 20.44
CA ASP A 82 -9.37 -6.47 19.91
C ASP A 82 -10.62 -7.37 19.84
N VAL A 83 -11.80 -6.75 19.70
CA VAL A 83 -13.10 -7.46 19.60
C VAL A 83 -13.12 -8.46 18.44
N THR A 84 -12.50 -8.15 17.31
CA THR A 84 -12.47 -9.06 16.15
C THR A 84 -11.68 -10.32 16.47
N LEU A 85 -10.51 -10.17 17.11
CA LEU A 85 -9.68 -11.29 17.49
C LEU A 85 -10.39 -12.18 18.53
N MET A 86 -10.98 -11.58 19.56
CA MET A 86 -11.75 -12.34 20.56
C MET A 86 -12.89 -13.15 19.93
N ILE A 87 -13.70 -12.53 19.06
CA ILE A 87 -14.78 -13.23 18.33
C ILE A 87 -14.22 -14.32 17.41
N THR A 88 -13.07 -14.06 16.78
CA THR A 88 -12.41 -15.02 15.87
C THR A 88 -11.90 -16.25 16.60
N LEU A 89 -11.38 -16.09 17.82
CA LEU A 89 -10.95 -17.21 18.65
C LEU A 89 -12.15 -17.98 19.18
N LEU A 90 -13.16 -17.29 19.73
CA LEU A 90 -14.39 -17.92 20.22
C LEU A 90 -15.04 -18.79 19.15
N ARG A 91 -15.31 -18.24 17.95
CA ARG A 91 -15.98 -18.96 16.87
C ARG A 91 -15.22 -20.18 16.31
N ASN A 92 -13.89 -20.23 16.47
CA ASN A 92 -13.05 -21.25 15.83
C ASN A 92 -12.47 -22.27 16.82
N LEU A 93 -12.38 -21.91 18.10
CA LEU A 93 -11.71 -22.71 19.13
C LEU A 93 -12.67 -23.21 20.23
N THR A 94 -13.88 -22.66 20.32
CA THR A 94 -14.93 -23.15 21.24
C THR A 94 -16.02 -23.90 20.48
N ASN A 95 -16.90 -24.58 21.23
CA ASN A 95 -18.10 -25.23 20.70
C ASN A 95 -19.36 -24.37 20.88
N LEU A 96 -19.21 -23.04 21.05
CA LEU A 96 -20.35 -22.14 21.18
C LEU A 96 -21.23 -22.18 19.93
N SER A 97 -22.55 -22.33 20.12
CA SER A 97 -23.52 -22.30 19.03
C SER A 97 -23.46 -20.96 18.31
N SER A 98 -23.26 -21.01 17.00
CA SER A 98 -23.27 -19.79 16.19
C SER A 98 -24.67 -19.17 16.14
N PRO A 99 -24.78 -17.84 15.99
CA PRO A 99 -26.06 -17.19 15.68
C PRO A 99 -26.68 -17.77 14.41
N CYS A 100 -28.00 -17.66 14.25
CA CYS A 100 -28.70 -18.26 13.10
C CYS A 100 -28.14 -17.76 11.75
N GLY A 101 -27.85 -16.46 11.63
CA GLY A 101 -27.21 -15.84 10.46
C GLY A 101 -25.68 -15.81 10.48
N GLY A 102 -25.05 -16.42 11.50
CA GLY A 102 -23.62 -16.32 11.77
C GLY A 102 -23.17 -14.96 12.34
N TYR A 103 -21.86 -14.81 12.52
CA TYR A 103 -21.25 -13.62 13.17
C TYR A 103 -21.10 -12.39 12.27
N ASP A 104 -21.53 -12.47 11.01
CA ASP A 104 -21.37 -11.42 10.00
C ASP A 104 -22.69 -10.77 9.61
N GLN A 105 -23.81 -11.21 10.20
CA GLN A 105 -25.16 -10.67 10.02
C GLN A 105 -25.69 -10.13 11.34
N LEU A 106 -26.61 -9.16 11.28
CA LEU A 106 -27.32 -8.67 12.47
C LEU A 106 -28.33 -9.74 12.91
N PRO A 107 -28.21 -10.30 14.13
CA PRO A 107 -29.19 -11.25 14.64
C PRO A 107 -30.55 -10.61 14.89
N SER A 108 -31.61 -11.42 14.84
CA SER A 108 -32.96 -10.97 15.19
C SER A 108 -33.09 -10.61 16.67
N ASP A 109 -34.02 -9.74 17.04
CA ASP A 109 -34.17 -9.27 18.43
C ASP A 109 -34.47 -10.40 19.44
N ASN A 110 -35.07 -11.50 18.97
CA ASN A 110 -35.38 -12.68 19.79
C ASN A 110 -34.16 -13.55 20.10
N GLU A 111 -33.04 -13.40 19.36
CA GLU A 111 -31.82 -14.17 19.57
C GLU A 111 -30.98 -13.56 20.70
N THR A 112 -31.24 -13.92 21.96
CA THR A 112 -30.55 -13.33 23.14
C THR A 112 -29.34 -14.14 23.62
N SER A 113 -28.77 -15.01 22.78
CA SER A 113 -27.59 -15.80 23.15
C SER A 113 -26.33 -14.92 23.24
N PRO A 114 -25.30 -15.34 24.02
CA PRO A 114 -24.03 -14.60 24.09
C PRO A 114 -23.36 -14.46 22.72
N THR A 115 -23.45 -15.47 21.84
CA THR A 115 -22.87 -15.40 20.49
C THR A 115 -23.61 -14.42 19.58
N SER A 116 -24.94 -14.31 19.73
CA SER A 116 -25.72 -13.29 19.03
C SER A 116 -25.39 -11.88 19.52
N ASP A 117 -25.10 -11.73 20.81
CA ASP A 117 -24.65 -10.45 21.36
C ASP A 117 -23.26 -10.02 20.85
N LEU A 118 -22.34 -10.96 20.68
CA LEU A 118 -21.08 -10.70 20.00
C LEU A 118 -21.27 -10.27 18.54
N ALA A 119 -22.20 -10.90 17.82
CA ALA A 119 -22.51 -10.55 16.45
C ALA A 119 -23.10 -9.13 16.33
N ARG A 120 -23.99 -8.73 17.25
CA ARG A 120 -24.52 -7.35 17.33
C ARG A 120 -23.41 -6.31 17.53
N ILE A 121 -22.55 -6.52 18.53
CA ILE A 121 -21.43 -5.61 18.81
C ILE A 121 -20.53 -5.47 17.57
N LYS A 122 -20.19 -6.60 16.94
CA LYS A 122 -19.37 -6.59 15.72
C LYS A 122 -20.04 -5.88 14.56
N TYR A 123 -21.33 -6.12 14.35
CA TYR A 123 -22.13 -5.50 13.28
C TYR A 123 -22.12 -3.97 13.41
N TYR A 124 -22.47 -3.43 14.58
CA TYR A 124 -22.52 -1.98 14.78
C TYR A 124 -21.14 -1.33 14.79
N ARG A 125 -20.11 -2.01 15.30
CA ARG A 125 -18.73 -1.53 15.16
C ARG A 125 -18.31 -1.42 13.69
N ASN A 126 -18.70 -2.39 12.85
CA ASN A 126 -18.42 -2.32 11.42
C ASN A 126 -19.20 -1.16 10.77
N ILE A 127 -20.48 -0.98 11.07
CA ILE A 127 -21.25 0.17 10.60
C ILE A 127 -20.53 1.48 10.98
N MET A 128 -20.20 1.66 12.25
CA MET A 128 -19.53 2.87 12.75
C MET A 128 -18.19 3.15 12.08
N ALA A 129 -17.45 2.10 11.69
CA ALA A 129 -16.21 2.26 10.95
C ALA A 129 -16.40 2.67 9.48
N HIS A 130 -17.61 2.54 8.94
CA HIS A 130 -17.97 2.85 7.54
C HIS A 130 -18.91 4.05 7.41
N LEU A 131 -19.36 4.67 8.50
CA LEU A 131 -20.24 5.84 8.46
C LEU A 131 -19.66 7.04 7.70
N ASP A 132 -18.33 7.10 7.57
CA ASP A 132 -17.61 8.17 6.88
C ASP A 132 -17.78 8.17 5.35
N GLU A 133 -18.49 7.18 4.79
CA GLU A 133 -18.78 7.10 3.36
C GLU A 133 -19.96 7.99 2.90
N GLY A 134 -20.46 8.89 3.75
CA GLY A 134 -21.46 9.91 3.37
C GLY A 134 -22.85 9.36 3.03
N LYS A 135 -23.24 8.24 3.64
CA LYS A 135 -24.41 7.43 3.24
C LYS A 135 -25.66 7.56 4.13
N ILE A 136 -25.60 8.28 5.24
CA ILE A 136 -26.73 8.40 6.17
C ILE A 136 -26.97 9.89 6.44
N ASP A 137 -28.18 10.37 6.20
CA ASP A 137 -28.57 11.73 6.59
C ASP A 137 -28.71 11.83 8.12
N ASN A 138 -28.58 13.04 8.65
CA ASN A 138 -28.50 13.30 10.08
C ASN A 138 -29.73 12.79 10.86
N SER A 139 -30.93 12.80 10.25
CA SER A 139 -32.17 12.33 10.87
C SER A 139 -32.21 10.80 10.96
N THR A 140 -31.84 10.14 9.86
CA THR A 140 -31.74 8.69 9.78
C THR A 140 -30.64 8.15 10.71
N PHE A 141 -29.51 8.86 10.85
CA PHE A 141 -28.46 8.49 11.79
C PHE A 141 -28.95 8.53 13.24
N ASN A 142 -29.63 9.60 13.66
CA ASN A 142 -30.12 9.73 15.04
C ASN A 142 -31.16 8.66 15.41
N THR A 143 -32.06 8.33 14.48
CA THR A 143 -33.05 7.26 14.68
C THR A 143 -32.38 5.90 14.77
N THR A 144 -31.46 5.62 13.84
CA THR A 144 -30.68 4.36 13.83
C THR A 144 -29.80 4.24 15.08
N PHE A 145 -29.21 5.35 15.54
CA PHE A 145 -28.39 5.41 16.74
C PHE A 145 -29.18 5.04 17.99
N THR A 146 -30.41 5.54 18.15
CA THR A 146 -31.22 5.25 19.34
C THR A 146 -31.51 3.75 19.45
N THR A 147 -31.94 3.13 18.35
CA THR A 147 -32.18 1.68 18.29
C THR A 147 -30.89 0.88 18.51
N ALA A 148 -29.81 1.25 17.82
CA ALA A 148 -28.52 0.59 17.94
C ALA A 148 -27.95 0.66 19.36
N TRP A 149 -28.10 1.81 20.02
CA TRP A 149 -27.66 2.02 21.39
C TRP A 149 -28.32 1.02 22.34
N ASP A 150 -29.64 0.92 22.31
CA ASP A 150 -30.36 0.04 23.22
C ASP A 150 -30.05 -1.44 22.94
N ILE A 151 -29.90 -1.82 21.66
CA ILE A 151 -29.47 -3.17 21.27
C ILE A 151 -28.07 -3.50 21.84
N ILE A 152 -27.10 -2.60 21.67
CA ILE A 152 -25.72 -2.83 22.11
C ILE A 152 -25.61 -2.81 23.63
N THR A 153 -26.27 -1.88 24.31
CA THR A 153 -26.21 -1.79 25.78
C THR A 153 -26.87 -2.98 26.46
N ASN A 154 -27.94 -3.53 25.87
CA ASN A 154 -28.52 -4.79 26.33
C ASN A 154 -27.58 -5.98 26.09
N ALA A 155 -26.90 -6.04 24.94
CA ALA A 155 -25.87 -7.05 24.67
C ALA A 155 -24.69 -6.95 25.65
N ILE A 156 -24.20 -5.73 25.93
CA ILE A 156 -23.17 -5.46 26.94
C ILE A 156 -23.62 -5.94 28.32
N GLY A 157 -24.86 -5.65 28.71
CA GLY A 157 -25.41 -6.10 29.99
C GLY A 157 -25.48 -7.62 30.12
N ARG A 158 -25.86 -8.34 29.05
CA ARG A 158 -25.89 -9.81 29.04
C ARG A 158 -24.49 -10.43 29.07
N LEU A 159 -23.52 -9.83 28.38
CA LEU A 159 -22.15 -10.34 28.32
C LEU A 159 -21.30 -9.98 29.55
N GLY A 160 -21.41 -8.74 30.03
CA GLY A 160 -20.54 -8.14 31.04
C GLY A 160 -21.22 -7.84 32.38
N GLY A 161 -22.52 -8.10 32.50
CA GLY A 161 -23.29 -7.90 33.73
C GLY A 161 -23.82 -6.47 33.93
N GLN A 162 -24.55 -6.29 35.04
CA GLN A 162 -25.27 -5.05 35.34
C GLN A 162 -24.35 -3.84 35.48
N THR A 163 -23.16 -3.99 36.09
CA THR A 163 -22.20 -2.89 36.25
C THR A 163 -21.82 -2.25 34.90
N MET A 164 -21.56 -3.05 33.87
CA MET A 164 -21.24 -2.52 32.54
C MET A 164 -22.47 -1.90 31.87
N LYS A 165 -23.68 -2.40 32.16
CA LYS A 165 -24.93 -1.79 31.68
C LYS A 165 -25.15 -0.40 32.31
N ASP A 166 -24.85 -0.25 33.60
CA ASP A 166 -24.92 1.03 34.30
C ASP A 166 -23.88 2.02 33.78
N GLU A 167 -22.67 1.56 33.47
CA GLU A 167 -21.66 2.37 32.79
C GLU A 167 -22.15 2.88 31.42
N CYS A 168 -22.87 2.04 30.66
CA CYS A 168 -23.50 2.47 29.41
C CYS A 168 -24.55 3.57 29.65
N TYR A 169 -25.41 3.41 30.65
CA TYR A 169 -26.41 4.42 30.99
C TYR A 169 -25.76 5.75 31.37
N ASN A 170 -24.73 5.70 32.21
CA ASN A 170 -23.95 6.88 32.60
C ASN A 170 -23.31 7.55 31.38
N LEU A 171 -22.78 6.79 30.42
CA LEU A 171 -22.24 7.33 29.17
C LEU A 171 -23.32 8.04 28.32
N LYS A 172 -24.56 7.52 28.31
CA LYS A 172 -25.69 8.11 27.56
C LYS A 172 -26.01 9.52 28.07
N VAL A 173 -26.06 9.69 29.39
CA VAL A 173 -26.48 10.93 30.07
C VAL A 173 -25.33 11.88 30.38
N LYS A 174 -24.08 11.41 30.32
CA LYS A 174 -22.89 12.21 30.60
C LYS A 174 -22.86 13.44 29.70
N ILE A 175 -22.67 14.60 30.32
CA ILE A 175 -22.29 15.82 29.61
C ILE A 175 -20.87 15.59 29.09
N LEU A 176 -20.77 15.46 27.77
CA LEU A 176 -19.50 15.40 27.10
C LEU A 176 -18.94 16.83 27.10
N ASP A 177 -17.86 17.08 27.85
CA ASP A 177 -17.22 18.40 27.79
C ASP A 177 -16.65 18.67 26.38
N GLN A 178 -16.59 19.96 26.03
CA GLN A 178 -16.17 20.41 24.70
C GLN A 178 -14.78 19.85 24.32
N THR A 179 -13.86 19.70 25.28
CA THR A 179 -12.50 19.23 25.05
C THR A 179 -12.43 17.74 24.70
N ASN A 180 -13.14 16.87 25.42
CA ASN A 180 -13.20 15.43 25.12
C ASN A 180 -13.88 15.16 23.78
N GLN A 181 -14.85 16.00 23.41
CA GLN A 181 -15.51 15.96 22.12
C GLN A 181 -14.58 16.37 20.97
N GLU A 182 -13.87 17.50 21.08
CA GLU A 182 -12.90 17.98 20.10
C GLU A 182 -11.77 16.96 19.87
N ILE A 183 -11.22 16.41 20.95
CA ILE A 183 -10.18 15.35 20.87
C ILE A 183 -10.69 14.13 20.10
N MET A 184 -11.93 13.70 20.34
CA MET A 184 -12.51 12.56 19.63
C MET A 184 -12.73 12.84 18.14
N MET A 185 -13.16 14.05 17.78
CA MET A 185 -13.33 14.47 16.39
C MET A 185 -11.98 14.61 15.67
N ASP A 186 -10.96 15.10 16.36
CA ASP A 186 -9.60 15.16 15.81
C ASP A 186 -8.97 13.76 15.65
N ILE A 187 -9.24 12.84 16.59
CA ILE A 187 -8.86 11.42 16.44
C ILE A 187 -9.55 10.81 15.22
N LYS A 188 -10.84 11.11 15.01
CA LYS A 188 -11.59 10.65 13.83
C LYS A 188 -10.95 11.18 12.54
N ARG A 189 -10.74 12.51 12.45
CA ARG A 189 -10.09 13.15 11.29
C ARG A 189 -8.71 12.54 11.01
N SER A 190 -7.89 12.37 12.05
CA SER A 190 -6.56 11.76 11.94
C SER A 190 -6.62 10.31 11.43
N LYS A 191 -7.65 9.56 11.82
CA LYS A 191 -7.87 8.18 11.35
C LYS A 191 -8.24 8.14 9.87
N ASP A 192 -9.05 9.09 9.41
CA ASP A 192 -9.45 9.20 7.99
C ASP A 192 -8.24 9.58 7.13
N GLU A 193 -7.46 10.58 7.54
CA GLU A 193 -6.20 10.94 6.89
C GLU A 193 -5.23 9.76 6.80
N MET A 194 -5.12 8.97 7.88
CA MET A 194 -4.28 7.78 7.91
C MET A 194 -4.79 6.65 7.01
N SER A 195 -6.10 6.55 6.79
CA SER A 195 -6.70 5.62 5.83
C SER A 195 -6.30 5.98 4.38
N GLU A 196 -6.36 7.27 4.03
CA GLU A 196 -5.94 7.75 2.71
C GLU A 196 -4.43 7.62 2.48
N LEU A 197 -3.62 7.93 3.50
CA LEU A 197 -2.18 7.69 3.46
C LEU A 197 -1.86 6.21 3.23
N LYS A 198 -2.59 5.29 3.88
CA LYS A 198 -2.42 3.85 3.69
C LYS A 198 -2.72 3.39 2.27
N LYS A 199 -3.76 3.95 1.63
CA LYS A 199 -4.07 3.69 0.20
C LYS A 199 -2.93 4.17 -0.70
N SER A 200 -2.43 5.40 -0.46
CA SER A 200 -1.30 5.97 -1.19
C SER A 200 -0.02 5.14 -1.06
N VAL A 201 0.33 4.69 0.16
CA VAL A 201 1.48 3.81 0.43
C VAL A 201 1.34 2.48 -0.32
N LYS A 202 0.13 1.89 -0.39
CA LYS A 202 -0.10 0.65 -1.14
C LYS A 202 0.15 0.84 -2.64
N SER A 203 -0.29 1.96 -3.20
CA SER A 203 -0.03 2.32 -4.60
C SER A 203 1.47 2.48 -4.88
N LEU A 204 2.18 3.25 -4.05
CA LEU A 204 3.63 3.44 -4.14
C LEU A 204 4.39 2.10 -4.06
N ASN A 205 3.98 1.20 -3.17
CA ASN A 205 4.62 -0.11 -3.04
C ASN A 205 4.45 -0.96 -4.30
N ASN A 206 3.31 -0.86 -4.99
CA ASN A 206 3.09 -1.55 -6.26
C ASN A 206 3.98 -0.96 -7.37
N SER A 207 4.04 0.37 -7.50
CA SER A 207 4.95 1.05 -8.43
C SER A 207 6.41 0.69 -8.17
N MET A 208 6.82 0.60 -6.90
CA MET A 208 8.17 0.19 -6.51
C MET A 208 8.50 -1.25 -6.92
N LYS A 209 7.54 -2.18 -6.84
CA LYS A 209 7.72 -3.55 -7.35
C LYS A 209 7.92 -3.56 -8.86
N SER A 210 7.15 -2.76 -9.61
CA SER A 210 7.29 -2.62 -11.06
C SER A 210 8.67 -2.04 -11.43
N LEU A 211 9.09 -0.97 -10.75
CA LEU A 211 10.40 -0.36 -10.95
C LEU A 211 11.55 -1.34 -10.65
N LYS A 212 11.41 -2.19 -9.62
CA LYS A 212 12.38 -3.26 -9.34
C LYS A 212 12.49 -4.27 -10.49
N ARG A 213 11.39 -4.58 -11.18
CA ARG A 213 11.39 -5.48 -12.34
C ARG A 213 12.06 -4.82 -13.55
N THR A 214 11.69 -3.57 -13.87
CA THR A 214 12.30 -2.84 -15.00
C THR A 214 13.80 -2.60 -14.78
N LYS A 215 14.22 -2.27 -13.55
CA LYS A 215 15.64 -2.18 -13.19
C LYS A 215 16.40 -3.48 -13.45
N LYS A 216 15.80 -4.65 -13.15
CA LYS A 216 16.41 -5.96 -13.43
C LYS A 216 16.51 -6.22 -14.94
N ALA A 217 15.45 -5.96 -15.70
CA ALA A 217 15.45 -6.12 -17.15
C ALA A 217 16.49 -5.21 -17.83
N MET A 218 16.53 -3.94 -17.44
CA MET A 218 17.50 -2.97 -17.97
C MET A 218 18.95 -3.35 -17.62
N LYS A 219 19.18 -3.95 -16.45
CA LYS A 219 20.50 -4.48 -16.08
C LYS A 219 20.96 -5.62 -16.99
N VAL A 220 20.04 -6.45 -17.49
CA VAL A 220 20.35 -7.52 -18.45
C VAL A 220 20.66 -6.90 -19.82
N GLU A 221 19.83 -5.96 -20.27
CA GLU A 221 20.02 -5.34 -21.59
C GLU A 221 21.33 -4.55 -21.67
N VAL A 222 21.69 -3.80 -20.62
CA VAL A 222 22.99 -3.09 -20.55
C VAL A 222 24.16 -4.06 -20.67
N LYS A 223 24.09 -5.25 -20.05
CA LYS A 223 25.15 -6.26 -20.19
C LYS A 223 25.25 -6.76 -21.63
N ARG A 224 24.12 -7.05 -22.26
CA ARG A 224 24.07 -7.53 -23.66
C ARG A 224 24.63 -6.49 -24.64
N LEU A 225 24.22 -5.22 -24.50
CA LEU A 225 24.73 -4.12 -25.30
C LEU A 225 26.23 -3.92 -25.10
N LYS A 226 26.73 -4.09 -23.87
CA LYS A 226 28.17 -4.01 -23.60
C LYS A 226 28.96 -5.08 -24.36
N THR A 227 28.52 -6.34 -24.32
CA THR A 227 29.17 -7.43 -25.08
C THR A 227 29.09 -7.21 -26.58
N SER A 228 27.92 -6.81 -27.10
CA SER A 228 27.77 -6.51 -28.53
C SER A 228 28.68 -5.35 -28.98
N ASN A 229 28.89 -4.35 -28.13
CA ASN A 229 29.80 -3.24 -28.43
C ASN A 229 31.28 -3.67 -28.40
N GLU A 230 31.65 -4.60 -27.52
CA GLU A 230 32.97 -5.23 -27.51
C GLU A 230 33.22 -6.01 -28.81
N ASP A 231 32.24 -6.80 -29.27
CA ASP A 231 32.31 -7.55 -30.53
C ASP A 231 32.44 -6.62 -31.75
N MET A 232 31.61 -5.57 -31.83
CA MET A 232 31.70 -4.56 -32.89
C MET A 232 33.07 -3.87 -32.90
N THR A 233 33.64 -3.59 -31.72
CA THR A 233 34.97 -2.98 -31.62
C THR A 233 36.05 -3.89 -32.20
N VAL A 234 35.95 -5.22 -31.98
CA VAL A 234 36.86 -6.21 -32.58
C VAL A 234 36.70 -6.23 -34.10
N GLU A 235 35.46 -6.23 -34.60
CA GLU A 235 35.20 -6.30 -36.04
C GLU A 235 35.67 -5.04 -36.78
N VAL A 236 35.44 -3.85 -36.21
CA VAL A 236 35.98 -2.60 -36.76
C VAL A 236 37.50 -2.62 -36.85
N LYS A 237 38.20 -3.19 -35.85
CA LYS A 237 39.66 -3.35 -35.90
C LYS A 237 40.09 -4.31 -37.02
N ARG A 238 39.36 -5.42 -37.22
CA ARG A 238 39.63 -6.37 -38.31
C ARG A 238 39.43 -5.73 -39.68
N LEU A 239 38.31 -5.06 -39.91
CA LEU A 239 38.02 -4.38 -41.18
C LEU A 239 39.04 -3.28 -41.49
N LYS A 240 39.46 -2.50 -40.48
CA LYS A 240 40.55 -1.51 -40.65
C LYS A 240 41.84 -2.17 -41.13
N LYS A 241 42.21 -3.33 -40.57
CA LYS A 241 43.39 -4.09 -40.97
C LYS A 241 43.24 -4.70 -42.36
N ALA A 242 42.12 -5.34 -42.68
CA ALA A 242 41.87 -5.87 -44.02
C ALA A 242 41.95 -4.76 -45.07
N ASN A 243 41.38 -3.59 -44.80
CA ASN A 243 41.51 -2.43 -45.69
C ASN A 243 42.97 -1.95 -45.82
N THR A 244 43.81 -2.08 -44.78
CA THR A 244 45.25 -1.80 -44.87
C THR A 244 46.02 -2.77 -45.73
N ASP A 245 45.61 -4.02 -45.74
CA ASP A 245 46.31 -5.09 -46.44
C ASP A 245 45.87 -5.16 -47.92
N THR A 246 44.59 -4.87 -48.21
CA THR A 246 44.03 -4.91 -49.58
C THR A 246 44.45 -3.73 -50.45
N VAL A 247 44.72 -2.55 -49.88
CA VAL A 247 45.20 -1.38 -50.65
C VAL A 247 46.72 -1.30 -50.50
N PRO A 248 47.48 -1.65 -51.54
CA PRO A 248 48.94 -1.68 -51.50
C PRO A 248 49.56 -0.35 -51.05
N TRP A 249 50.65 -0.43 -50.28
CA TRP A 249 51.31 0.74 -49.68
C TRP A 249 51.70 1.81 -50.71
N ASN A 250 52.11 1.41 -51.92
CA ASN A 250 52.47 2.33 -53.00
C ASN A 250 51.28 3.16 -53.49
N ILE A 251 50.09 2.57 -53.64
CA ILE A 251 48.86 3.28 -54.01
C ILE A 251 48.43 4.22 -52.88
N ARG A 252 48.56 3.79 -51.61
CA ARG A 252 48.29 4.65 -50.45
C ARG A 252 49.23 5.84 -50.35
N ALA A 253 50.51 5.63 -50.58
CA ALA A 253 51.53 6.67 -50.55
C ALA A 253 51.28 7.69 -51.66
N GLN A 254 51.00 7.24 -52.89
CA GLN A 254 50.64 8.11 -54.02
C GLN A 254 49.38 8.92 -53.75
N ILE A 255 48.31 8.31 -53.22
CA ILE A 255 47.09 9.05 -52.88
C ILE A 255 47.36 10.09 -51.78
N LYS A 256 48.23 9.79 -50.82
CA LYS A 256 48.59 10.70 -49.73
C LYS A 256 49.40 11.91 -50.23
N GLU A 257 50.34 11.65 -51.12
CA GLU A 257 51.17 12.66 -51.78
C GLU A 257 50.30 13.58 -52.65
N ILE A 258 49.41 13.01 -53.48
CA ILE A 258 48.43 13.78 -54.27
C ILE A 258 47.52 14.61 -53.36
N LEU A 259 47.09 14.10 -52.20
CA LEU A 259 46.25 14.83 -51.25
C LEU A 259 46.99 15.97 -50.54
N GLU A 260 48.28 15.80 -50.23
CA GLU A 260 49.10 16.88 -49.65
C GLU A 260 49.41 17.96 -50.69
N GLU A 261 49.77 17.57 -51.92
CA GLU A 261 49.88 18.50 -53.05
C GLU A 261 48.57 19.25 -53.31
N TRP A 262 47.41 18.58 -53.23
CA TRP A 262 46.12 19.23 -53.36
C TRP A 262 45.84 20.24 -52.26
N LYS A 263 46.18 19.93 -51.00
CA LYS A 263 46.01 20.87 -49.87
C LYS A 263 46.93 22.07 -49.96
N ASP A 264 48.16 21.87 -50.42
CA ASP A 264 49.12 22.95 -50.58
C ASP A 264 48.77 23.84 -51.78
N ASN A 265 48.29 23.24 -52.88
CA ASN A 265 47.71 23.97 -54.01
C ASN A 265 46.44 24.73 -53.60
N GLU A 266 45.51 24.14 -52.84
CA GLU A 266 44.31 24.82 -52.35
C GLU A 266 44.65 26.02 -51.45
N LYS A 267 45.68 25.89 -50.60
CA LYS A 267 46.22 27.00 -49.80
C LYS A 267 46.89 28.08 -50.66
N MET A 268 47.64 27.69 -51.68
CA MET A 268 48.31 28.62 -52.59
C MET A 268 47.30 29.39 -53.45
N TYR A 269 46.33 28.70 -54.06
CA TYR A 269 45.26 29.32 -54.84
C TYR A 269 44.35 30.20 -53.98
N SER A 270 44.02 29.80 -52.75
CA SER A 270 43.25 30.63 -51.82
C SER A 270 43.96 31.93 -51.41
N ARG A 271 45.31 31.96 -51.50
CA ARG A 271 46.16 33.10 -51.19
C ARG A 271 46.37 34.04 -52.38
N CYS A 272 46.25 33.52 -53.62
CA CYS A 272 46.51 34.26 -54.85
C CYS A 272 45.25 34.75 -55.60
N VAL A 273 44.06 34.22 -55.31
CA VAL A 273 42.81 34.58 -56.02
C VAL A 273 42.02 35.65 -55.22
N PRO A 274 41.66 36.81 -55.83
CA PRO A 274 40.80 37.82 -55.20
C PRO A 274 39.40 37.27 -54.89
N GLU A 275 38.77 37.82 -53.85
CA GLU A 275 37.56 37.28 -53.21
C GLU A 275 36.36 37.02 -54.14
N VAL A 276 36.28 37.72 -55.27
CA VAL A 276 35.16 37.65 -56.23
C VAL A 276 35.19 36.36 -57.08
N ASP A 277 36.36 35.79 -57.35
CA ASP A 277 36.51 34.59 -58.19
C ASP A 277 36.39 33.26 -57.41
N LYS A 278 36.45 33.32 -56.08
CA LYS A 278 36.38 32.14 -55.21
C LYS A 278 35.00 31.45 -55.29
N ALA A 279 33.92 32.19 -55.52
CA ALA A 279 32.56 31.64 -55.62
C ALA A 279 32.33 30.82 -56.90
N SER A 280 32.87 31.28 -58.04
CA SER A 280 32.76 30.58 -59.33
C SER A 280 33.60 29.30 -59.38
N LEU A 281 34.77 29.30 -58.72
CA LEU A 281 35.62 28.12 -58.59
C LEU A 281 34.98 27.03 -57.71
N LYS A 282 34.33 27.41 -56.61
CA LYS A 282 33.61 26.49 -55.72
C LYS A 282 32.48 25.73 -56.44
N PHE A 283 31.76 26.42 -57.33
CA PHE A 283 30.64 25.82 -58.08
C PHE A 283 31.08 24.80 -59.15
N LYS A 284 32.22 25.03 -59.82
CA LYS A 284 32.81 24.05 -60.74
C LYS A 284 33.34 22.81 -60.00
N TRP A 285 33.86 23.00 -58.80
CA TRP A 285 34.43 21.94 -57.97
C TRP A 285 33.39 20.97 -57.40
N GLU A 286 32.25 21.45 -56.92
CA GLU A 286 31.18 20.59 -56.39
C GLU A 286 30.61 19.63 -57.47
N ARG A 287 30.59 20.04 -58.74
CA ARG A 287 30.16 19.19 -59.87
C ARG A 287 31.13 18.04 -60.16
N SER A 288 32.43 18.27 -60.03
CA SER A 288 33.45 17.23 -60.26
C SER A 288 33.55 16.25 -59.09
N SER A 289 33.37 16.69 -57.85
CA SER A 289 33.34 15.78 -56.68
C SER A 289 32.10 14.86 -56.65
N ILE A 290 30.96 15.29 -57.19
CA ILE A 290 29.77 14.44 -57.31
C ILE A 290 30.02 13.25 -58.25
N PHE A 291 30.78 13.42 -59.33
CA PHE A 291 31.06 12.36 -60.30
C PHE A 291 31.92 11.22 -59.72
N ILE A 292 32.81 11.53 -58.78
CA ILE A 292 33.64 10.52 -58.09
C ILE A 292 32.83 9.73 -57.05
N ARG A 293 31.76 10.32 -56.49
CA ARG A 293 30.95 9.69 -55.44
C ARG A 293 29.94 8.66 -55.96
N VAL A 294 29.60 8.68 -57.25
CA VAL A 294 28.60 7.79 -57.88
C VAL A 294 29.23 6.51 -58.45
N GLY A 295 30.56 6.44 -58.62
CA GLY A 295 31.28 5.27 -59.16
C GLY A 295 31.64 4.17 -58.15
N CYS A 296 31.18 4.27 -56.91
CA CYS A 296 31.34 3.24 -55.87
C CYS A 296 29.97 2.88 -55.29
N THR A 297 29.20 2.08 -56.03
CA THR A 297 28.08 1.27 -55.50
C THR A 297 28.55 -0.15 -55.29
#